data_AF-R1GXW6-F1
#
_entry.id   AF-R1GXW6-F1
#
_cell.length_a   1.000
_cell.length_b   1.000
_cell.length_c   1.000
_cell.angle_alpha   90.00
_cell.angle_beta   90.00
_cell.angle_gamma   90.00
#
_symmetry.space_group_name_H-M   'P 1'
#
loop_
_entity.id
_entity.type
_entity.pdbx_description
1 polymer ?
#
loop_
_entity_poly.entity_id
_entity_poly.type
_entity_poly.pdbx_seq_one_letter_code
_entity_poly.pdbx_strand_id
1 'polypeptide(L)'
;MTSGKLGYGMAALALFWGWQAQASSDINWQQTLAEARGQTVYFNAWGGSPEINSYLGWAAKELARDYRLTLVQVKVDDIAPSVSQLLAGKQAGKTRGGPVDLLWVNGENFKALKDNGLLGAPFSQELPNMALVDPSLPVDKDFTVAVEGLEAPWGLGQLNFMVDTDQVPEPPRSAKALLAWAKANPGRFSYPKPPQFHGTSFLKQMLLELAPDPSPLYRPATNAAFAQVTAPLWLFLEALHPSLWRQGKAFPASAAETKQLLDDGELAMAISFNPQEALSSVETGSLPPGVKAVAMYKGALTNSHFLAIPFNATARAGAKVVANFLLSPAAHGSQGRA
;
A
#
# COMPACT_ATOMS: atom_id res chain seq x y z
N MET A 1 -61.62 -31.53 -15.38
CA MET A 1 -61.35 -30.80 -14.14
C MET A 1 -60.18 -31.46 -13.44
N THR A 2 -58.97 -30.97 -13.69
CA THR A 2 -57.73 -31.47 -13.11
C THR A 2 -56.88 -30.27 -12.78
N SER A 3 -56.63 -30.02 -11.50
CA SER A 3 -55.38 -29.41 -11.02
C SER A 3 -55.40 -29.22 -9.51
N GLY A 4 -54.22 -29.45 -8.91
CA GLY A 4 -53.79 -28.63 -7.79
C GLY A 4 -53.32 -29.40 -6.56
N LYS A 5 -52.15 -30.05 -6.63
CA LYS A 5 -51.18 -30.09 -5.51
C LYS A 5 -49.77 -30.26 -6.07
N LEU A 6 -48.90 -29.27 -5.87
CA LEU A 6 -47.47 -29.45 -5.51
C LEU A 6 -46.80 -28.07 -5.34
N GLY A 7 -45.95 -27.92 -4.31
CA GLY A 7 -44.94 -26.85 -4.30
C GLY A 7 -44.58 -26.16 -2.98
N TYR A 8 -44.43 -26.87 -1.85
CA TYR A 8 -43.85 -26.30 -0.61
C TYR A 8 -42.50 -26.94 -0.23
N GLY A 9 -41.70 -27.41 -1.20
CA GLY A 9 -40.48 -28.20 -0.93
C GLY A 9 -39.14 -27.47 -1.04
N MET A 10 -39.07 -26.26 -1.64
CA MET A 10 -37.76 -25.66 -2.01
C MET A 10 -37.25 -24.55 -1.07
N ALA A 11 -38.05 -24.03 -0.14
CA ALA A 11 -37.61 -22.94 0.74
C ALA A 11 -36.77 -23.43 1.95
N ALA A 12 -36.97 -24.66 2.42
CA ALA A 12 -36.26 -25.19 3.59
C ALA A 12 -34.79 -25.56 3.29
N LEU A 13 -34.49 -26.07 2.08
CA LEU A 13 -33.14 -26.54 1.72
C LEU A 13 -32.11 -25.41 1.59
N ALA A 14 -32.51 -24.21 1.16
CA ALA A 14 -31.60 -23.05 1.05
C ALA A 14 -31.17 -22.50 2.44
N LEU A 15 -32.05 -22.60 3.44
CA LEU A 15 -31.78 -22.14 4.81
C LEU A 15 -30.82 -23.07 5.57
N PHE A 16 -30.86 -24.39 5.30
CA PHE A 16 -29.92 -25.34 5.92
C PHE A 16 -28.49 -25.24 5.38
N TRP A 17 -28.31 -24.86 4.10
CA TRP A 17 -26.98 -24.76 3.49
C TRP A 17 -26.22 -23.49 3.90
N GLY A 18 -26.93 -22.36 4.07
CA GLY A 18 -26.34 -21.13 4.61
C GLY A 18 -25.87 -21.28 6.06
N TRP A 19 -26.63 -22.01 6.89
CA TRP A 19 -26.27 -22.27 8.29
C TRP A 19 -25.07 -23.18 8.45
N GLN A 20 -24.94 -24.23 7.63
CA GLN A 20 -23.77 -25.13 7.69
C GLN A 20 -22.49 -24.43 7.20
N ALA A 21 -22.57 -23.61 6.14
CA ALA A 21 -21.43 -22.85 5.65
C ALA A 21 -20.92 -21.85 6.71
N GLN A 22 -21.81 -21.06 7.33
CA GLN A 22 -21.47 -20.12 8.40
C GLN A 22 -20.89 -20.81 9.65
N ALA A 23 -21.50 -21.93 10.08
CA ALA A 23 -21.02 -22.68 11.24
C ALA A 23 -19.62 -23.29 11.00
N SER A 24 -19.35 -23.77 9.78
CA SER A 24 -18.02 -24.29 9.42
C SER A 24 -16.94 -23.19 9.33
N SER A 25 -17.26 -22.01 8.81
CA SER A 25 -16.33 -20.87 8.81
C SER A 25 -16.01 -20.40 10.23
N ASP A 26 -17.01 -20.39 11.13
CA ASP A 26 -16.81 -20.04 12.53
C ASP A 26 -15.91 -21.04 13.26
N ILE A 27 -16.10 -22.35 13.03
CA ILE A 27 -15.26 -23.41 13.61
C ILE A 27 -13.80 -23.27 13.10
N ASN A 28 -13.60 -23.07 11.81
CA ASN A 28 -12.27 -22.91 11.21
C ASN A 28 -11.55 -21.67 11.76
N TRP A 29 -12.29 -20.58 12.00
CA TRP A 29 -11.71 -19.38 12.60
C TRP A 29 -11.33 -19.59 14.07
N GLN A 30 -12.18 -20.27 14.86
CA GLN A 30 -11.84 -20.61 16.25
C GLN A 30 -10.59 -21.49 16.34
N GLN A 31 -10.41 -22.44 15.42
CA GLN A 31 -9.17 -23.21 15.34
C GLN A 31 -7.96 -22.31 15.01
N THR A 32 -8.09 -21.40 14.05
CA THR A 32 -7.02 -20.43 13.72
C THR A 32 -6.63 -19.59 14.94
N LEU A 33 -7.61 -19.12 15.71
CA LEU A 33 -7.37 -18.38 16.96
C LEU A 33 -6.63 -19.23 18.00
N ALA A 34 -6.98 -20.51 18.14
CA ALA A 34 -6.31 -21.42 19.07
C ALA A 34 -4.85 -21.68 18.66
N GLU A 35 -4.59 -21.93 17.37
CA GLU A 35 -3.25 -22.15 16.81
C GLU A 35 -2.35 -20.91 16.91
N ALA A 36 -2.93 -19.71 16.76
CA ALA A 36 -2.20 -18.45 16.80
C ALA A 36 -1.67 -18.07 18.20
N ARG A 37 -2.26 -18.60 19.28
CA ARG A 37 -1.87 -18.24 20.65
C ARG A 37 -0.41 -18.60 20.94
N GLY A 38 0.33 -17.62 21.48
CA GLY A 38 1.75 -17.76 21.80
C GLY A 38 2.68 -17.66 20.60
N GLN A 39 2.16 -17.52 19.37
CA GLN A 39 3.00 -17.28 18.20
C GLN A 39 3.60 -15.87 18.23
N THR A 40 4.78 -15.74 17.65
CA THR A 40 5.40 -14.45 17.31
C THR A 40 5.33 -14.29 15.80
N VAL A 41 4.74 -13.19 15.34
CA VAL A 41 4.62 -12.84 13.92
C VAL A 41 5.64 -11.76 13.59
N TYR A 42 6.60 -12.08 12.73
CA TYR A 42 7.54 -11.09 12.18
C TYR A 42 6.93 -10.42 10.96
N PHE A 43 6.59 -9.13 11.13
CA PHE A 43 5.91 -8.31 10.14
C PHE A 43 6.88 -7.33 9.49
N ASN A 44 7.29 -7.63 8.25
CA ASN A 44 8.11 -6.74 7.45
C ASN A 44 7.22 -5.63 6.86
N ALA A 45 7.39 -4.42 7.37
CA ALA A 45 6.54 -3.27 7.05
C ALA A 45 7.38 -2.04 6.76
N TRP A 46 6.93 -1.19 5.82
CA TRP A 46 7.57 0.09 5.55
C TRP A 46 7.64 0.94 6.83
N GLY A 47 8.85 1.36 7.19
CA GLY A 47 9.14 2.02 8.46
C GLY A 47 9.33 3.54 8.38
N GLY A 48 9.17 4.14 7.20
CA GLY A 48 9.51 5.54 6.95
C GLY A 48 8.57 6.58 7.57
N SER A 49 7.47 6.16 8.20
CA SER A 49 6.55 7.05 8.94
C SER A 49 6.56 6.71 10.44
N PRO A 50 6.97 7.64 11.32
CA PRO A 50 6.85 7.51 12.78
C PRO A 50 5.41 7.25 13.24
N GLU A 51 4.43 7.80 12.55
CA GLU A 51 3.00 7.70 12.86
C GLU A 51 2.50 6.28 12.58
N ILE A 52 2.78 5.72 11.40
CA ILE A 52 2.47 4.32 11.07
C ILE A 52 3.21 3.37 12.00
N ASN A 53 4.46 3.65 12.33
CA ASN A 53 5.23 2.85 13.30
C ASN A 53 4.56 2.85 14.70
N SER A 54 4.02 3.98 15.11
CA SER A 54 3.31 4.12 16.39
C SER A 54 1.97 3.37 16.36
N TYR A 55 1.25 3.44 15.24
CA TYR A 55 0.04 2.66 15.00
C TYR A 55 0.30 1.15 15.08
N LEU A 56 1.36 0.65 14.44
CA LEU A 56 1.74 -0.76 14.52
C LEU A 56 2.19 -1.17 15.92
N GLY A 57 2.84 -0.26 16.66
CA GLY A 57 3.15 -0.45 18.08
C GLY A 57 1.90 -0.55 18.97
N TRP A 58 0.86 0.24 18.68
CA TRP A 58 -0.45 0.10 19.33
C TRP A 58 -1.11 -1.22 18.96
N ALA A 59 -1.16 -1.58 17.68
CA ALA A 59 -1.74 -2.83 17.21
C ALA A 59 -1.07 -4.05 17.87
N ALA A 60 0.26 -4.02 18.03
CA ALA A 60 0.99 -5.06 18.73
C ALA A 60 0.54 -5.25 20.19
N LYS A 61 0.23 -4.17 20.91
CA LYS A 61 -0.28 -4.23 22.29
C LYS A 61 -1.68 -4.83 22.34
N GLU A 62 -2.56 -4.43 21.44
CA GLU A 62 -3.93 -4.97 21.35
C GLU A 62 -3.91 -6.46 20.99
N LEU A 63 -3.09 -6.86 20.02
CA LEU A 63 -2.90 -8.26 19.63
C LEU A 63 -2.37 -9.12 20.78
N ALA A 64 -1.42 -8.61 21.56
CA ALA A 64 -0.91 -9.29 22.74
C ALA A 64 -1.99 -9.46 23.81
N ARG A 65 -2.80 -8.42 24.05
CA ARG A 65 -3.88 -8.43 25.05
C ARG A 65 -5.01 -9.39 24.68
N ASP A 66 -5.55 -9.27 23.46
CA ASP A 66 -6.81 -9.91 23.09
C ASP A 66 -6.60 -11.30 22.48
N TYR A 67 -5.47 -11.53 21.82
CA TYR A 67 -5.18 -12.76 21.08
C TYR A 67 -4.00 -13.57 21.64
N ARG A 68 -3.27 -13.04 22.64
CA ARG A 68 -2.04 -13.63 23.18
C ARG A 68 -1.01 -13.92 22.08
N LEU A 69 -0.91 -13.00 21.12
CA LEU A 69 -0.01 -13.07 19.98
C LEU A 69 1.01 -11.93 20.06
N THR A 70 2.28 -12.23 19.77
CA THR A 70 3.31 -11.19 19.72
C THR A 70 3.51 -10.73 18.28
N LEU A 71 3.32 -9.44 18.02
CA LEU A 71 3.64 -8.83 16.73
C LEU A 71 4.99 -8.10 16.84
N VAL A 72 5.95 -8.48 15.99
CA VAL A 72 7.25 -7.81 15.89
C VAL A 72 7.32 -7.12 14.54
N GLN A 73 7.30 -5.78 14.55
CA GLN A 73 7.52 -5.00 13.34
C GLN A 73 9.03 -5.04 12.97
N VAL A 74 9.32 -5.54 11.78
CA VAL A 74 10.61 -5.42 11.12
C VAL A 74 10.52 -4.24 10.15
N LYS A 75 11.06 -3.10 10.57
CA LYS A 75 11.02 -1.86 9.77
C LYS A 75 11.96 -1.98 8.58
N VAL A 76 11.44 -1.71 7.39
CA VAL A 76 12.23 -1.67 6.15
C VAL A 76 11.99 -0.35 5.41
N ASP A 77 13.01 0.11 4.67
CA ASP A 77 12.88 1.29 3.82
C ASP A 77 12.12 0.98 2.53
N ASP A 78 12.21 -0.27 2.06
CA ASP A 78 11.54 -0.83 0.90
C ASP A 78 11.33 -2.34 1.12
N ILE A 79 10.37 -2.94 0.44
CA ILE A 79 10.01 -4.36 0.58
C ILE A 79 10.82 -5.26 -0.37
N ALA A 80 11.41 -4.71 -1.43
CA ALA A 80 12.23 -5.44 -2.39
C ALA A 80 13.39 -6.25 -1.74
N PRO A 81 14.09 -5.76 -0.68
CA PRO A 81 15.04 -6.58 0.08
C PRO A 81 14.41 -7.81 0.73
N SER A 82 13.18 -7.69 1.26
CA SER A 82 12.44 -8.82 1.85
C SER A 82 12.07 -9.86 0.79
N VAL A 83 11.64 -9.41 -0.41
CA VAL A 83 11.39 -10.29 -1.56
C VAL A 83 12.67 -11.04 -1.96
N SER A 84 13.78 -10.32 -2.03
CA SER A 84 15.09 -10.89 -2.38
C SER A 84 15.55 -11.95 -1.35
N GLN A 85 15.33 -11.69 -0.06
CA GLN A 85 15.63 -12.64 1.02
C GLN A 85 14.78 -13.91 0.92
N LEU A 86 13.48 -13.79 0.61
CA LEU A 86 12.59 -14.93 0.40
C LEU A 86 13.00 -15.77 -0.81
N LEU A 87 13.36 -15.11 -1.92
CA LEU A 87 13.84 -15.77 -3.13
C LEU A 87 15.13 -16.57 -2.86
N ALA A 88 16.11 -15.95 -2.19
CA ALA A 88 17.35 -16.62 -1.82
C ALA A 88 17.09 -17.81 -0.88
N GLY A 89 16.18 -17.66 0.09
CA GLY A 89 15.74 -18.75 0.96
C GLY A 89 15.15 -19.93 0.18
N LYS A 90 14.26 -19.65 -0.78
CA LYS A 90 13.66 -20.67 -1.66
C LYS A 90 14.72 -21.40 -2.49
N GLN A 91 15.65 -20.67 -3.10
CA GLN A 91 16.75 -21.22 -3.88
C GLN A 91 17.70 -22.09 -3.05
N ALA A 92 17.88 -21.74 -1.76
CA ALA A 92 18.62 -22.55 -0.80
C ALA A 92 17.83 -23.73 -0.21
N GLY A 93 16.63 -24.03 -0.73
CA GLY A 93 15.79 -25.14 -0.26
C GLY A 93 15.07 -24.90 1.07
N LYS A 94 15.08 -23.66 1.60
CA LYS A 94 14.39 -23.30 2.85
C LYS A 94 12.90 -23.09 2.61
N THR A 95 12.13 -24.18 2.66
CA THR A 95 10.68 -24.20 2.43
C THR A 95 9.85 -23.97 3.69
N ARG A 96 10.47 -23.94 4.87
CA ARG A 96 9.86 -23.66 6.18
C ARG A 96 10.87 -22.92 7.06
N GLY A 97 10.42 -22.34 8.17
CA GLY A 97 11.33 -21.65 9.09
C GLY A 97 11.80 -20.29 8.55
N GLY A 98 10.99 -19.66 7.69
CA GLY A 98 11.30 -18.35 7.13
C GLY A 98 11.33 -17.27 8.22
N PRO A 99 12.17 -16.23 8.06
CA PRO A 99 12.27 -15.15 9.05
C PRO A 99 11.17 -14.08 8.91
N VAL A 100 10.25 -14.26 7.95
CA VAL A 100 9.17 -13.31 7.65
C VAL A 100 7.87 -14.09 7.69
N ASP A 101 6.89 -13.60 8.44
CA ASP A 101 5.56 -14.22 8.56
C ASP A 101 4.46 -13.37 7.92
N LEU A 102 4.67 -12.06 7.81
CA LEU A 102 3.74 -11.11 7.20
C LEU A 102 4.52 -10.01 6.48
N LEU A 103 4.03 -9.57 5.33
CA LEU A 103 4.59 -8.49 4.52
C LEU A 103 3.54 -7.42 4.26
N TRP A 104 3.90 -6.14 4.38
CA TRP A 104 3.14 -5.05 3.77
C TRP A 104 3.62 -4.90 2.33
N VAL A 105 2.77 -5.19 1.35
CA VAL A 105 3.16 -5.25 -0.07
C VAL A 105 2.18 -4.49 -0.95
N ASN A 106 2.67 -4.13 -2.14
CA ASN A 106 1.88 -3.64 -3.24
C ASN A 106 2.68 -3.77 -4.57
N GLY A 107 1.98 -3.69 -5.69
CA GLY A 107 2.50 -3.53 -7.04
C GLY A 107 3.55 -4.54 -7.47
N GLU A 108 4.72 -4.05 -7.84
CA GLU A 108 5.84 -4.85 -8.33
C GLU A 108 6.33 -5.90 -7.31
N ASN A 109 6.19 -5.63 -6.01
CA ASN A 109 6.62 -6.56 -4.98
C ASN A 109 5.66 -7.75 -4.90
N PHE A 110 4.35 -7.53 -4.94
CA PHE A 110 3.39 -8.63 -5.04
C PHE A 110 3.56 -9.43 -6.31
N LYS A 111 3.72 -8.74 -7.46
CA LYS A 111 4.01 -9.41 -8.73
C LYS A 111 5.25 -10.31 -8.63
N ALA A 112 6.35 -9.80 -8.08
CA ALA A 112 7.58 -10.56 -7.93
C ALA A 112 7.40 -11.76 -6.98
N LEU A 113 6.69 -11.58 -5.85
CA LEU A 113 6.36 -12.66 -4.93
C LEU A 113 5.52 -13.75 -5.61
N LYS A 114 4.51 -13.36 -6.40
CA LYS A 114 3.61 -14.27 -7.10
C LYS A 114 4.30 -15.02 -8.23
N ASP A 115 5.00 -14.33 -9.13
CA ASP A 115 5.71 -14.92 -10.27
C ASP A 115 6.77 -15.94 -9.83
N ASN A 116 7.42 -15.69 -8.68
CA ASN A 116 8.43 -16.59 -8.12
C ASN A 116 7.85 -17.62 -7.14
N GLY A 117 6.54 -17.68 -6.94
CA GLY A 117 5.87 -18.60 -6.02
C GLY A 117 6.40 -18.49 -4.59
N LEU A 118 6.51 -17.26 -4.09
CA LEU A 118 6.98 -16.91 -2.74
C LEU A 118 5.82 -16.64 -1.76
N LEU A 119 4.58 -16.71 -2.24
CA LEU A 119 3.37 -16.56 -1.43
C LEU A 119 2.89 -17.92 -0.93
N GLY A 120 2.33 -17.95 0.28
CA GLY A 120 1.66 -19.14 0.80
C GLY A 120 0.32 -19.41 0.10
N ALA A 121 -0.42 -20.39 0.60
CA ALA A 121 -1.77 -20.64 0.11
C ALA A 121 -2.66 -19.37 0.25
N PRO A 122 -3.71 -19.21 -0.57
CA PRO A 122 -4.72 -18.18 -0.37
C PRO A 122 -5.24 -18.21 1.08
N PHE A 123 -5.55 -17.04 1.63
CA PHE A 123 -5.92 -16.90 3.04
C PHE A 123 -6.97 -15.83 3.31
N SER A 124 -7.10 -14.80 2.47
CA SER A 124 -7.93 -13.64 2.84
C SER A 124 -9.41 -13.99 2.97
N GLN A 125 -9.93 -14.91 2.17
CA GLN A 125 -11.32 -15.38 2.28
C GLN A 125 -11.63 -16.13 3.59
N GLU A 126 -10.61 -16.50 4.36
CA GLU A 126 -10.79 -17.11 5.68
C GLU A 126 -10.91 -16.08 6.82
N LEU A 127 -10.66 -14.79 6.54
CA LEU A 127 -10.64 -13.75 7.56
C LEU A 127 -12.06 -13.19 7.77
N PRO A 128 -12.65 -13.26 8.98
CA PRO A 128 -13.99 -12.75 9.23
C PRO A 128 -14.19 -11.28 8.87
N ASN A 129 -13.18 -10.43 9.14
CA ASN A 129 -13.26 -9.00 8.87
C ASN A 129 -13.14 -8.65 7.37
N MET A 130 -12.87 -9.60 6.48
CA MET A 130 -12.99 -9.33 5.03
C MET A 130 -14.42 -8.96 4.63
N ALA A 131 -15.44 -9.39 5.39
CA ALA A 131 -16.82 -8.96 5.17
C ALA A 131 -17.04 -7.45 5.39
N LEU A 132 -16.09 -6.76 6.01
CA LEU A 132 -16.13 -5.31 6.24
C LEU A 132 -15.48 -4.50 5.11
N VAL A 133 -14.78 -5.16 4.18
CA VAL A 133 -14.11 -4.50 3.06
C VAL A 133 -15.15 -4.06 2.04
N ASP A 134 -15.12 -2.78 1.67
CA ASP A 134 -16.00 -2.23 0.65
C ASP A 134 -15.67 -2.85 -0.73
N PRO A 135 -16.59 -3.62 -1.34
CA PRO A 135 -16.33 -4.29 -2.61
C PRO A 135 -16.29 -3.32 -3.81
N SER A 136 -16.67 -2.05 -3.64
CA SER A 136 -16.54 -1.02 -4.67
C SER A 136 -15.10 -0.51 -4.84
N LEU A 137 -14.23 -0.76 -3.85
CA LEU A 137 -12.82 -0.40 -3.91
C LEU A 137 -12.03 -1.42 -4.77
N PRO A 138 -10.95 -0.99 -5.44
CA PRO A 138 -10.12 -1.86 -6.28
C PRO A 138 -9.21 -2.76 -5.42
N VAL A 139 -9.79 -3.75 -4.75
CA VAL A 139 -9.10 -4.67 -3.83
C VAL A 139 -8.98 -6.09 -4.40
N ASP A 140 -9.53 -6.35 -5.59
CA ASP A 140 -9.44 -7.61 -6.32
C ASP A 140 -8.15 -7.75 -7.14
N LYS A 141 -7.46 -6.62 -7.34
CA LYS A 141 -6.18 -6.51 -8.03
C LYS A 141 -5.21 -5.66 -7.25
N ASP A 142 -3.96 -6.08 -7.26
CA ASP A 142 -2.84 -5.25 -6.89
C ASP A 142 -2.13 -4.78 -8.16
N PHE A 143 -2.27 -3.48 -8.43
CA PHE A 143 -2.03 -2.86 -9.74
C PHE A 143 -2.75 -3.62 -10.87
N THR A 144 -2.01 -4.39 -11.66
CA THR A 144 -2.54 -5.16 -12.81
C THR A 144 -2.57 -6.67 -12.53
N VAL A 145 -2.18 -7.11 -11.34
CA VAL A 145 -2.08 -8.52 -10.96
C VAL A 145 -3.28 -8.88 -10.08
N ALA A 146 -3.99 -9.97 -10.42
CA ALA A 146 -5.11 -10.45 -9.62
C ALA A 146 -4.64 -10.93 -8.23
N VAL A 147 -5.36 -10.53 -7.19
CA VAL A 147 -5.05 -10.88 -5.78
C VAL A 147 -5.24 -12.38 -5.50
N GLU A 148 -6.32 -12.98 -6.02
CA GLU A 148 -6.61 -14.43 -5.91
C GLU A 148 -6.57 -14.99 -4.47
N GLY A 149 -6.92 -14.15 -3.50
CA GLY A 149 -6.93 -14.51 -2.09
C GLY A 149 -5.53 -14.60 -1.44
N LEU A 150 -4.46 -14.28 -2.18
CA LEU A 150 -3.07 -14.30 -1.70
C LEU A 150 -2.69 -13.06 -0.89
N GLU A 151 -3.56 -12.05 -0.89
CA GLU A 151 -3.41 -10.79 -0.18
C GLU A 151 -4.71 -10.43 0.54
N ALA A 152 -4.57 -9.75 1.68
CA ALA A 152 -5.66 -9.06 2.38
C ALA A 152 -5.47 -7.54 2.21
N PRO A 153 -6.47 -6.79 1.73
CA PRO A 153 -6.38 -5.34 1.61
C PRO A 153 -6.19 -4.72 3.00
N TRP A 154 -5.37 -3.67 3.08
CA TRP A 154 -5.10 -2.99 4.34
C TRP A 154 -5.38 -1.49 4.26
N GLY A 155 -5.26 -0.89 3.08
CA GLY A 155 -5.59 0.52 2.91
C GLY A 155 -5.39 1.00 1.48
N LEU A 156 -5.73 2.28 1.29
CA LEU A 156 -5.55 3.01 0.06
C LEU A 156 -4.49 4.08 0.27
N GLY A 157 -3.54 4.13 -0.63
CA GLY A 157 -2.58 5.21 -0.74
C GLY A 157 -2.97 6.15 -1.88
N GLN A 158 -2.69 7.44 -1.72
CA GLN A 158 -2.87 8.44 -2.78
C GLN A 158 -1.67 9.38 -2.83
N LEU A 159 -1.07 9.46 -4.01
CA LEU A 159 0.04 10.37 -4.25
C LEU A 159 -0.39 11.83 -4.08
N ASN A 160 0.29 12.52 -3.17
CA ASN A 160 0.07 13.92 -2.90
C ASN A 160 1.41 14.62 -2.60
N PHE A 161 1.41 15.95 -2.66
CA PHE A 161 2.53 16.75 -2.18
C PHE A 161 2.14 17.39 -0.85
N MET A 162 3.00 17.25 0.15
CA MET A 162 2.96 18.11 1.32
C MET A 162 3.60 19.43 0.93
N VAL A 163 2.85 20.53 0.99
CA VAL A 163 3.29 21.85 0.53
C VAL A 163 3.13 22.86 1.66
N ASP A 164 4.19 23.59 1.98
CA ASP A 164 4.11 24.75 2.86
C ASP A 164 3.40 25.89 2.13
N THR A 165 2.12 26.12 2.47
CA THR A 165 1.27 27.11 1.80
C THR A 165 1.59 28.56 2.18
N ASP A 166 2.39 28.77 3.23
CA ASP A 166 2.90 30.11 3.56
C ASP A 166 4.03 30.53 2.60
N GLN A 167 4.81 29.56 2.12
CA GLN A 167 5.86 29.77 1.11
C GLN A 167 5.35 29.60 -0.33
N VAL A 168 4.31 28.79 -0.53
CA VAL A 168 3.72 28.52 -1.83
C VAL A 168 2.21 28.79 -1.78
N PRO A 169 1.78 30.07 -1.88
CA PRO A 169 0.36 30.42 -1.77
C PRO A 169 -0.52 29.77 -2.86
N GLU A 170 0.06 29.52 -4.03
CA GLU A 170 -0.59 28.85 -5.16
C GLU A 170 0.16 27.56 -5.52
N PRO A 171 -0.09 26.44 -4.80
CA PRO A 171 0.58 25.18 -5.05
C PRO A 171 0.36 24.66 -6.48
N PRO A 172 1.40 24.12 -7.15
CA PRO A 172 1.22 23.54 -8.47
C PRO A 172 0.38 22.25 -8.42
N ARG A 173 -0.74 22.23 -9.15
CA ARG A 173 -1.69 21.09 -9.20
C ARG A 173 -1.83 20.45 -10.58
N SER A 174 -0.80 20.56 -11.41
CA SER A 174 -0.66 19.82 -12.67
C SER A 174 0.82 19.69 -13.04
N ALA A 175 1.16 18.74 -13.92
CA ALA A 175 2.54 18.63 -14.42
C ALA A 175 3.05 19.97 -15.01
N LYS A 176 2.23 20.63 -15.85
CA LYS A 176 2.60 21.94 -16.44
C LYS A 176 2.85 23.01 -15.38
N ALA A 177 1.99 23.09 -14.36
CA ALA A 177 2.15 24.06 -13.27
C ALA A 177 3.40 23.75 -12.43
N LEU A 178 3.67 22.48 -12.16
CA LEU A 178 4.85 22.04 -11.41
C LEU A 178 6.14 22.43 -12.14
N LEU A 179 6.21 22.20 -13.46
CA LEU A 179 7.36 22.61 -14.27
C LEU A 179 7.57 24.13 -14.25
N ALA A 180 6.49 24.90 -14.42
CA ALA A 180 6.56 26.36 -14.39
C ALA A 180 7.04 26.87 -13.02
N TRP A 181 6.47 26.31 -11.94
CA TRP A 181 6.84 26.65 -10.57
C TRP A 181 8.30 26.30 -10.28
N ALA A 182 8.76 25.11 -10.67
CA ALA A 182 10.15 24.68 -10.45
C ALA A 182 11.15 25.58 -11.18
N LYS A 183 10.84 25.99 -12.42
CA LYS A 183 11.67 26.95 -13.18
C LYS A 183 11.74 28.33 -12.52
N ALA A 184 10.65 28.78 -11.90
CA ALA A 184 10.62 30.05 -11.16
C ALA A 184 11.31 29.95 -9.79
N ASN A 185 11.41 28.75 -9.22
CA ASN A 185 11.96 28.48 -7.90
C ASN A 185 13.05 27.39 -7.97
N PRO A 186 14.18 27.66 -8.66
CA PRO A 186 15.19 26.65 -8.92
C PRO A 186 15.75 26.09 -7.61
N GLY A 187 15.84 24.77 -7.53
CA GLY A 187 16.38 24.05 -6.38
C GLY A 187 15.37 23.73 -5.28
N ARG A 188 14.13 24.24 -5.34
CA ARG A 188 13.14 24.10 -4.25
C ARG A 188 12.17 22.92 -4.41
N PHE A 189 12.38 22.06 -5.40
CA PHE A 189 11.61 20.83 -5.60
C PHE A 189 12.51 19.66 -5.99
N SER A 190 12.18 18.47 -5.51
CA SER A 190 12.79 17.21 -5.92
C SER A 190 11.83 16.04 -5.65
N TYR A 191 12.22 14.84 -6.05
CA TYR A 191 11.51 13.60 -5.77
C TYR A 191 12.51 12.47 -5.51
N PRO A 192 12.12 11.39 -4.79
CA PRO A 192 13.03 10.30 -4.50
C PRO A 192 13.55 9.64 -5.78
N LYS A 193 14.81 9.21 -5.80
CA LYS A 193 15.40 8.56 -6.99
C LYS A 193 14.71 7.22 -7.28
N PRO A 194 14.15 7.00 -8.50
CA PRO A 194 13.75 5.66 -8.92
C PRO A 194 14.94 4.67 -8.87
N PRO A 195 14.73 3.38 -8.55
CA PRO A 195 13.45 2.67 -8.54
C PRO A 195 12.62 2.79 -7.25
N GLN A 196 13.01 3.63 -6.29
CA GLN A 196 12.28 3.79 -5.03
C GLN A 196 10.79 4.12 -5.26
N PHE A 197 9.90 3.51 -4.47
CA PHE A 197 8.44 3.51 -4.69
C PHE A 197 7.83 4.89 -4.97
N HIS A 198 8.14 5.91 -4.16
CA HIS A 198 7.59 7.26 -4.31
C HIS A 198 8.16 7.97 -5.55
N GLY A 199 9.44 7.75 -5.84
CA GLY A 199 10.07 8.23 -7.07
C GLY A 199 9.43 7.65 -8.32
N THR A 200 9.26 6.33 -8.35
CA THR A 200 8.56 5.62 -9.43
C THR A 200 7.10 6.08 -9.54
N SER A 201 6.43 6.30 -8.41
CA SER A 201 5.04 6.78 -8.38
C SER A 201 4.89 8.22 -8.87
N PHE A 202 5.86 9.10 -8.57
CA PHE A 202 5.92 10.43 -9.17
C PHE A 202 5.99 10.35 -10.70
N LEU A 203 6.85 9.48 -11.25
CA LEU A 203 6.94 9.29 -12.69
C LEU A 203 5.63 8.77 -13.30
N LYS A 204 4.96 7.81 -12.63
CA LYS A 204 3.64 7.30 -13.04
C LYS A 204 2.58 8.41 -13.03
N GLN A 205 2.54 9.24 -11.98
CA GLN A 205 1.63 10.39 -11.91
C GLN A 205 1.91 11.38 -13.04
N MET A 206 3.17 11.74 -13.29
CA MET A 206 3.53 12.68 -14.35
C MET A 206 3.16 12.12 -15.73
N LEU A 207 3.34 10.82 -15.94
CA LEU A 207 2.92 10.15 -17.18
C LEU A 207 1.39 10.24 -17.38
N LEU A 208 0.60 9.99 -16.34
CA LEU A 208 -0.87 10.14 -16.39
C LEU A 208 -1.30 11.60 -16.62
N GLU A 209 -0.60 12.56 -16.02
CA GLU A 209 -0.86 13.99 -16.22
C GLU A 209 -0.59 14.44 -17.66
N LEU A 210 0.46 13.91 -18.27
CA LEU A 210 0.98 14.33 -19.57
C LEU A 210 0.42 13.52 -20.74
N ALA A 211 -0.05 12.28 -20.50
CA ALA A 211 -0.64 11.44 -21.53
C ALA A 211 -1.94 12.08 -22.07
N PRO A 212 -2.04 12.34 -23.38
CA PRO A 212 -3.29 12.81 -23.99
C PRO A 212 -4.40 11.75 -23.90
N ASP A 213 -4.03 10.48 -24.05
CA ASP A 213 -4.89 9.31 -23.83
C ASP A 213 -4.18 8.33 -22.88
N PRO A 214 -4.71 8.07 -21.67
CA PRO A 214 -4.12 7.13 -20.74
C PRO A 214 -4.50 5.67 -21.05
N SER A 215 -5.42 5.40 -21.98
CA SER A 215 -5.92 4.04 -22.27
C SER A 215 -4.82 3.00 -22.56
N PRO A 216 -3.71 3.33 -23.25
CA PRO A 216 -2.64 2.36 -23.50
C PRO A 216 -1.87 1.96 -22.23
N LEU A 217 -1.87 2.80 -21.19
CA LEU A 217 -1.17 2.52 -19.91
C LEU A 217 -1.76 1.32 -19.16
N TYR A 218 -2.99 0.94 -19.50
CA TYR A 218 -3.73 -0.17 -18.88
C TYR A 218 -3.74 -1.43 -19.76
N ARG A 219 -2.86 -1.49 -20.77
CA ARG A 219 -2.65 -2.65 -21.64
C ARG A 219 -1.23 -3.18 -21.48
N PRO A 220 -0.97 -4.46 -21.82
CA PRO A 220 0.39 -4.98 -21.85
C PRO A 220 1.30 -4.10 -22.69
N ALA A 221 2.46 -3.74 -22.13
CA ALA A 221 3.41 -2.86 -22.81
C ALA A 221 4.07 -3.59 -24.00
N THR A 222 4.28 -2.86 -25.10
CA THR A 222 5.16 -3.24 -26.20
C THR A 222 6.23 -2.17 -26.38
N ASN A 223 7.38 -2.50 -26.97
CA ASN A 223 8.44 -1.51 -27.18
C ASN A 223 7.95 -0.29 -27.98
N ALA A 224 7.11 -0.51 -28.99
CA ALA A 224 6.54 0.55 -29.80
C ALA A 224 5.57 1.44 -28.99
N ALA A 225 4.63 0.82 -28.27
CA ALA A 225 3.68 1.55 -27.43
C ALA A 225 4.38 2.29 -26.29
N PHE A 226 5.38 1.67 -25.66
CA PHE A 226 6.15 2.28 -24.59
C PHE A 226 6.85 3.56 -25.05
N ALA A 227 7.58 3.51 -26.17
CA ALA A 227 8.28 4.67 -26.70
C ALA A 227 7.33 5.82 -27.01
N GLN A 228 6.17 5.52 -27.63
CA GLN A 228 5.18 6.53 -27.97
C GLN A 228 4.49 7.14 -26.73
N VAL A 229 4.03 6.30 -25.81
CA VAL A 229 3.23 6.73 -24.66
C VAL A 229 4.08 7.49 -23.64
N THR A 230 5.35 7.12 -23.47
CA THR A 230 6.25 7.76 -22.50
C THR A 230 6.99 8.99 -23.04
N ALA A 231 6.99 9.25 -24.35
CA ALA A 231 7.70 10.40 -24.92
C ALA A 231 7.39 11.76 -24.24
N PRO A 232 6.12 12.09 -23.90
CA PRO A 232 5.81 13.33 -23.19
C PRO A 232 6.46 13.43 -21.79
N LEU A 233 6.60 12.30 -21.09
CA LEU A 233 7.26 12.25 -19.78
C LEU A 233 8.74 12.61 -19.90
N TRP A 234 9.45 12.05 -20.89
CA TRP A 234 10.88 12.31 -21.07
C TRP A 234 11.17 13.78 -21.38
N LEU A 235 10.39 14.38 -22.28
CA LEU A 235 10.48 15.81 -22.59
C LEU A 235 10.21 16.70 -21.37
N PHE A 236 9.23 16.31 -20.54
CA PHE A 236 8.95 17.00 -19.29
C PHE A 236 10.11 16.91 -18.29
N LEU A 237 10.70 15.71 -18.11
CA LEU A 237 11.81 15.51 -17.18
C LEU A 237 13.07 16.24 -17.63
N GLU A 238 13.40 16.24 -18.92
CA GLU A 238 14.52 17.03 -19.49
C GLU A 238 14.36 18.52 -19.18
N ALA A 239 13.13 19.05 -19.26
CA ALA A 239 12.84 20.44 -18.93
C ALA A 239 12.82 20.72 -17.42
N LEU A 240 12.47 19.73 -16.60
CA LEU A 240 12.34 19.86 -15.14
C LEU A 240 13.69 19.75 -14.42
N HIS A 241 14.50 18.76 -14.79
CA HIS A 241 15.72 18.37 -14.07
C HIS A 241 16.69 19.53 -13.79
N PRO A 242 16.96 20.46 -14.74
CA PRO A 242 17.85 21.60 -14.47
C PRO A 242 17.38 22.51 -13.33
N SER A 243 16.07 22.50 -13.02
CA SER A 243 15.45 23.33 -11.97
C SER A 243 15.25 22.57 -10.64
N LEU A 244 15.54 21.27 -10.59
CA LEU A 244 15.41 20.49 -9.35
C LEU A 244 16.47 20.86 -8.33
N TRP A 245 16.25 20.45 -7.08
CA TRP A 245 17.27 20.44 -6.03
C TRP A 245 18.56 19.81 -6.56
N ARG A 246 19.69 20.49 -6.31
CA ARG A 246 21.02 20.11 -6.84
C ARG A 246 21.03 19.91 -8.37
N GLN A 247 20.19 20.63 -9.11
CA GLN A 247 20.05 20.56 -10.58
C GLN A 247 19.75 19.16 -11.12
N GLY A 248 19.10 18.30 -10.32
CA GLY A 248 18.84 16.91 -10.68
C GLY A 248 20.10 16.04 -10.79
N LYS A 249 21.24 16.51 -10.27
CA LYS A 249 22.48 15.71 -10.16
C LYS A 249 22.49 14.85 -8.90
N ALA A 250 21.69 15.23 -7.91
CA ALA A 250 21.40 14.44 -6.73
C ALA A 250 19.88 14.44 -6.50
N PHE A 251 19.40 13.36 -5.89
CA PHE A 251 17.99 13.15 -5.58
C PHE A 251 17.91 12.62 -4.14
N PRO A 252 16.87 12.98 -3.38
CA PRO A 252 16.57 12.32 -2.13
C PRO A 252 16.50 10.80 -2.30
N ALA A 253 16.95 10.06 -1.31
CA ALA A 253 16.90 8.61 -1.24
C ALA A 253 15.50 8.09 -0.89
N SER A 254 14.66 8.89 -0.20
CA SER A 254 13.35 8.47 0.28
C SER A 254 12.33 9.61 0.42
N ALA A 255 11.06 9.26 0.63
CA ALA A 255 10.01 10.23 0.97
C ALA A 255 10.27 10.91 2.33
N ALA A 256 10.77 10.14 3.31
CA ALA A 256 11.18 10.67 4.60
C ALA A 256 12.27 11.75 4.46
N GLU A 257 13.24 11.57 3.55
CA GLU A 257 14.23 12.59 3.26
C GLU A 257 13.61 13.82 2.58
N THR A 258 12.64 13.66 1.67
CA THR A 258 11.94 14.83 1.11
C THR A 258 11.18 15.61 2.19
N LYS A 259 10.58 14.90 3.17
CA LYS A 259 9.88 15.50 4.31
C LYS A 259 10.86 16.26 5.21
N GLN A 260 12.02 15.67 5.52
CA GLN A 260 13.06 16.36 6.30
C GLN A 260 13.54 17.61 5.57
N LEU A 261 13.80 17.54 4.27
CA LEU A 261 14.21 18.71 3.48
C LEU A 261 13.11 19.79 3.38
N LEU A 262 11.83 19.42 3.50
CA LEU A 262 10.73 20.37 3.62
C LEU A 262 10.74 21.05 5.00
N ASP A 263 10.93 20.28 6.07
CA ASP A 263 11.06 20.80 7.43
C ASP A 263 12.23 21.78 7.57
N ASP A 264 13.37 21.42 6.98
CA ASP A 264 14.59 22.24 6.92
C ASP A 264 14.43 23.48 6.00
N GLY A 265 13.34 23.57 5.25
CA GLY A 265 13.05 24.63 4.29
C GLY A 265 13.86 24.56 2.98
N GLU A 266 14.70 23.54 2.77
CA GLU A 266 15.45 23.34 1.53
C GLU A 266 14.50 23.09 0.34
N LEU A 267 13.51 22.21 0.52
CA LEU A 267 12.43 21.99 -0.42
C LEU A 267 11.19 22.77 0.02
N ALA A 268 10.36 23.20 -0.94
CA ALA A 268 9.05 23.78 -0.64
C ALA A 268 7.92 22.73 -0.68
N MET A 269 8.24 21.51 -1.14
CA MET A 269 7.30 20.41 -1.23
C MET A 269 8.00 19.08 -0.92
N ALA A 270 7.30 18.21 -0.20
CA ALA A 270 7.67 16.83 0.00
C ALA A 270 6.64 15.91 -0.67
N ILE A 271 7.05 14.72 -1.09
CA ILE A 271 6.14 13.75 -1.67
C ILE A 271 5.59 12.83 -0.58
N SER A 272 4.30 12.56 -0.64
CA SER A 272 3.65 11.58 0.22
C SER A 272 2.73 10.68 -0.59
N PHE A 273 2.44 9.52 -0.02
CA PHE A 273 1.42 8.61 -0.49
C PHE A 273 0.29 8.41 0.54
N ASN A 274 0.38 9.09 1.70
CA ASN A 274 -0.64 9.15 2.73
C ASN A 274 -1.22 10.57 2.79
N PRO A 275 -2.49 10.79 2.39
CA PRO A 275 -3.12 12.11 2.46
C PRO A 275 -3.15 12.73 3.86
N GLN A 276 -3.10 11.92 4.92
CA GLN A 276 -3.15 12.37 6.31
C GLN A 276 -1.79 12.81 6.86
N GLU A 277 -0.69 12.45 6.18
CA GLU A 277 0.67 12.69 6.69
C GLU A 277 0.97 14.17 6.89
N ALA A 278 0.47 15.05 6.02
CA ALA A 278 0.62 16.49 6.19
C ALA A 278 -0.02 16.96 7.51
N LEU A 279 -1.26 16.55 7.77
CA LEU A 279 -2.02 16.95 8.95
C LEU A 279 -1.36 16.41 10.22
N SER A 280 -1.05 15.10 10.27
CA SER A 280 -0.42 14.48 11.44
C SER A 280 0.98 15.05 11.71
N SER A 281 1.73 15.39 10.66
CA SER A 281 3.04 16.03 10.81
C SER A 281 2.96 17.43 11.40
N VAL A 282 1.94 18.20 11.03
CA VAL A 282 1.65 19.51 11.65
C VAL A 282 1.23 19.35 13.11
N GLU A 283 0.31 18.43 13.41
CA GLU A 283 -0.17 18.18 14.77
C GLU A 283 0.94 17.73 15.73
N THR A 284 1.92 16.99 15.23
CA THR A 284 3.10 16.53 15.98
C THR A 284 4.23 17.55 16.04
N GLY A 285 4.12 18.66 15.29
CA GLY A 285 5.16 19.69 15.20
C GLY A 285 6.40 19.25 14.41
N SER A 286 6.30 18.20 13.60
CA SER A 286 7.38 17.72 12.72
C SER A 286 7.37 18.35 11.32
N LEU A 287 6.39 19.22 11.06
CA LEU A 287 6.33 20.11 9.90
C LEU A 287 5.69 21.46 10.31
N PRO A 288 5.98 22.56 9.58
CA PRO A 288 5.39 23.87 9.84
C PRO A 288 3.85 23.90 9.74
N PRO A 289 3.15 24.75 10.52
CA PRO A 289 1.67 24.82 10.53
C PRO A 289 1.01 25.12 9.17
N GLY A 290 1.73 25.78 8.26
CA GLY A 290 1.27 26.11 6.91
C GLY A 290 1.27 24.92 5.94
N VAL A 291 1.80 23.76 6.34
CA VAL A 291 1.89 22.59 5.46
C VAL A 291 0.54 21.91 5.26
N LYS A 292 0.21 21.64 3.99
CA LYS A 292 -1.03 20.96 3.59
C LYS A 292 -0.76 19.90 2.53
N ALA A 293 -1.58 18.85 2.51
CA ALA A 293 -1.59 17.88 1.42
C ALA A 293 -2.28 18.47 0.18
N VAL A 294 -1.62 18.37 -0.97
CA VAL A 294 -2.08 18.90 -2.25
C VAL A 294 -2.04 17.79 -3.31
N ALA A 295 -3.17 17.55 -3.96
CA ALA A 295 -3.29 16.62 -5.09
C ALA A 295 -3.47 17.34 -6.43
N MET A 296 -3.07 16.68 -7.52
CA MET A 296 -3.27 17.17 -8.89
C MET A 296 -4.75 17.31 -9.24
N TYR A 297 -5.09 18.23 -10.14
CA TYR A 297 -6.48 18.48 -10.56
C TYR A 297 -7.10 17.31 -11.32
N LYS A 298 -6.33 16.56 -12.14
CA LYS A 298 -6.85 15.38 -12.83
C LYS A 298 -7.03 14.16 -11.91
N GLY A 299 -6.59 14.27 -10.66
CA GLY A 299 -6.65 13.21 -9.66
C GLY A 299 -5.27 12.74 -9.19
N ALA A 300 -5.26 12.15 -8.00
CA ALA A 300 -4.09 11.50 -7.41
C ALA A 300 -3.98 10.05 -7.87
N LEU A 301 -2.78 9.64 -8.26
CA LEU A 301 -2.43 8.23 -8.43
C LEU A 301 -2.78 7.51 -7.14
N THR A 302 -3.70 6.56 -7.24
CA THR A 302 -4.26 5.83 -6.11
C THR A 302 -3.91 4.35 -6.27
N ASN A 303 -3.44 3.71 -5.21
CA ASN A 303 -3.34 2.25 -5.18
C ASN A 303 -3.74 1.69 -3.82
N SER A 304 -4.35 0.51 -3.87
CA SER A 304 -4.50 -0.35 -2.71
C SER A 304 -3.13 -0.87 -2.27
N HIS A 305 -2.99 -1.12 -0.98
CA HIS A 305 -1.86 -1.85 -0.43
C HIS A 305 -2.36 -2.93 0.51
N PHE A 306 -1.56 -3.99 0.62
CA PHE A 306 -2.03 -5.27 1.10
C PHE A 306 -1.09 -5.88 2.14
N LEU A 307 -1.60 -6.91 2.79
CA LEU A 307 -0.85 -7.82 3.63
C LEU A 307 -0.73 -9.18 2.94
N ALA A 308 0.48 -9.71 2.86
CA ALA A 308 0.76 -11.01 2.25
C ALA A 308 1.49 -11.94 3.23
N ILE A 309 1.19 -13.23 3.16
CA ILE A 309 1.84 -14.27 3.96
C ILE A 309 2.78 -15.08 3.06
N PRO A 310 4.10 -15.10 3.32
CA PRO A 310 5.03 -15.84 2.49
C PRO A 310 4.89 -17.36 2.64
N PHE A 311 5.39 -18.09 1.64
CA PHE A 311 5.25 -19.54 1.52
C PHE A 311 5.86 -20.34 2.67
N ASN A 312 6.88 -19.80 3.33
CA ASN A 312 7.67 -20.45 4.37
C ASN A 312 7.48 -19.84 5.77
N ALA A 313 6.42 -19.03 5.95
CA ALA A 313 6.04 -18.43 7.24
C ALA A 313 5.92 -19.49 8.34
N THR A 314 6.41 -19.16 9.53
CA THR A 314 6.36 -20.01 10.72
C THR A 314 5.10 -19.79 11.55
N ALA A 315 4.60 -18.55 11.59
CA ALA A 315 3.45 -18.14 12.37
C ALA A 315 2.24 -17.85 11.47
N ARG A 316 1.90 -18.77 10.55
CA ARG A 316 0.82 -18.52 9.56
C ARG A 316 -0.55 -18.25 10.19
N ALA A 317 -0.94 -19.01 11.23
CA ALA A 317 -2.19 -18.77 11.96
C ALA A 317 -2.16 -17.38 12.61
N GLY A 318 -1.05 -17.02 13.25
CA GLY A 318 -0.83 -15.71 13.81
C GLY A 318 -0.90 -14.59 12.78
N ALA A 319 -0.27 -14.76 11.61
CA ALA A 319 -0.31 -13.78 10.52
C ALA A 319 -1.74 -13.55 10.00
N LYS A 320 -2.59 -14.60 9.93
CA LYS A 320 -4.02 -14.46 9.63
C LYS A 320 -4.74 -13.64 10.71
N VAL A 321 -4.47 -13.89 11.99
CA VAL A 321 -5.07 -13.13 13.10
C VAL A 321 -4.65 -11.66 13.05
N VAL A 322 -3.38 -11.37 12.78
CA VAL A 322 -2.88 -10.00 12.58
C VAL A 322 -3.59 -9.32 11.41
N ALA A 323 -3.65 -9.96 10.24
CA ALA A 323 -4.33 -9.40 9.08
C ALA A 323 -5.83 -9.15 9.35
N ASN A 324 -6.52 -10.09 10.00
CA ASN A 324 -7.91 -9.91 10.39
C ASN A 324 -8.09 -8.76 11.38
N PHE A 325 -7.21 -8.63 12.38
CA PHE A 325 -7.27 -7.53 13.35
C PHE A 325 -7.08 -6.17 12.66
N LEU A 326 -6.13 -6.05 11.74
CA LEU A 326 -5.87 -4.82 10.99
C LEU A 326 -7.04 -4.42 10.08
N LEU A 327 -7.88 -5.39 9.70
CA LEU A 327 -9.13 -5.14 8.99
C LEU A 327 -10.28 -4.63 9.89
N SER A 328 -10.12 -4.63 11.22
CA SER A 328 -11.20 -4.25 12.14
C SER A 328 -11.50 -2.74 12.10
N PRO A 329 -12.70 -2.30 12.52
CA PRO A 329 -13.03 -0.87 12.62
C PRO A 329 -12.12 -0.10 13.59
N ALA A 330 -11.71 -0.74 14.70
CA ALA A 330 -10.82 -0.12 15.67
C ALA A 330 -9.42 0.13 15.09
N ALA A 331 -8.93 -0.81 14.28
CA ALA A 331 -7.66 -0.69 13.58
C ALA A 331 -7.70 0.42 12.53
N HIS A 332 -8.69 0.41 11.62
CA HIS A 332 -8.85 1.46 10.62
C HIS A 332 -9.06 2.87 11.22
N GLY A 333 -9.85 2.98 12.30
CA GLY A 333 -10.05 4.25 13.00
C GLY A 333 -8.77 4.79 13.65
N SER A 334 -7.86 3.90 14.07
CA SER A 334 -6.56 4.29 14.61
C SER A 334 -5.54 4.59 13.52
N GLN A 335 -5.59 3.86 12.40
CA GLN A 335 -4.77 4.10 11.22
C GLN A 335 -5.08 5.42 10.53
N GLY A 336 -6.35 5.82 10.44
CA GLY A 336 -6.74 7.10 9.82
C GLY A 336 -6.28 8.34 10.60
N ARG A 337 -5.84 8.15 11.85
CA ARG A 337 -5.18 9.18 12.69
C ARG A 337 -3.65 9.12 12.59
N ALA A 338 -3.10 8.14 11.89
CA ALA A 338 -1.68 7.88 11.74
C ALA A 338 -1.20 8.14 10.29
#